data_AF-A0A961G4Z8-F1
#
_entry.id   AF-A0A961G4Z8-F1
#
_cell.length_a   1.000
_cell.length_b   1.000
_cell.length_c   1.000
_cell.angle_alpha   90.00
_cell.angle_beta   90.00
_cell.angle_gamma   90.00
#
_symmetry.space_group_name_H-M   'P 1'
#
loop_
_entity.id
_entity.type
_entity.pdbx_description
1 polymer ?
#
loop_
_entity_poly.entity_id
_entity_poly.type
_entity_poly.pdbx_seq_one_letter_code
_entity_poly.pdbx_strand_id
1 'polypeptide(L)'
;PLIGVIEGAFNSHVEILCGFHDSLDVFYVRDPSHWAPLAVPSAMALGRYELHGAVYGLVKVGSERALNLLQPVASDEGGALLDLAAAVFHGDRISAEAAAARIPDDHPTALLRDLSGLRVTLSPLTFRSRMEALGRRTEANVIARFRALMQLGWHADTLEILDEVVRSQSHTIGRKGLLVLSLLKARTSGDWDRALRIVDRLLLFGNGVEAYWSHRSDILAESGDLEGSLHSLRRAIELAPRTVGYREKLLQRTSDQLSWQEYLDHFSLLQEEDPHDRRL
;
A
#
# COMPACT_ATOMS: atom_id res chain seq x y z
N PRO A 1 20.04 -4.13 -11.25
CA PRO A 1 18.98 -3.38 -10.54
C PRO A 1 18.61 -4.16 -9.28
N LEU A 2 18.59 -3.50 -8.13
CA LEU A 2 18.13 -4.11 -6.89
C LEU A 2 16.68 -3.70 -6.69
N ILE A 3 15.79 -4.68 -6.57
CA ILE A 3 14.37 -4.47 -6.34
C ILE A 3 14.13 -4.88 -4.89
N GLY A 4 13.87 -3.89 -4.05
CA GLY A 4 13.55 -4.08 -2.64
C GLY A 4 12.10 -3.68 -2.40
N VAL A 5 11.40 -4.48 -1.59
CA VAL A 5 10.07 -4.15 -1.12
C VAL A 5 10.22 -3.38 0.20
N ILE A 6 9.87 -2.10 0.21
CA ILE A 6 9.87 -1.30 1.44
C ILE A 6 8.55 -1.52 2.16
N GLU A 7 8.57 -2.18 3.32
CA GLU A 7 7.38 -2.36 4.15
C GLU A 7 7.00 -1.10 4.95
N GLY A 8 6.47 -0.08 4.29
CA GLY A 8 5.88 1.08 4.96
C GLY A 8 4.42 0.83 5.40
N ALA A 9 3.87 1.65 6.30
CA ALA A 9 2.45 1.55 6.69
C ALA A 9 1.46 1.71 5.50
N PHE A 10 1.91 2.24 4.35
CA PHE A 10 1.08 2.64 3.21
C PHE A 10 1.34 1.85 1.94
N ASN A 11 1.22 0.52 2.02
CA ASN A 11 1.60 -0.42 0.97
C ASN A 11 3.10 -0.44 0.66
N SER A 12 3.51 -1.55 0.07
CA SER A 12 4.86 -1.79 -0.39
C SER A 12 5.14 -0.92 -1.61
N HIS A 13 5.89 0.17 -1.40
CA HIS A 13 6.42 0.93 -2.52
C HIS A 13 7.64 0.19 -3.07
N VAL A 14 7.60 -0.17 -4.36
CA VAL A 14 8.77 -0.76 -5.02
C VAL A 14 9.71 0.38 -5.35
N GLU A 15 10.87 0.42 -4.72
CA GLU A 15 11.96 1.27 -5.14
C GLU A 15 12.95 0.43 -5.96
N ILE A 16 13.30 0.92 -7.15
CA ILE A 16 14.26 0.28 -8.04
C ILE A 16 15.61 0.93 -7.80
N LEU A 17 16.54 0.20 -7.23
CA LEU A 17 17.91 0.63 -7.11
C LEU A 17 18.60 0.50 -8.48
N CYS A 18 18.86 1.65 -9.10
CA CYS A 18 19.44 1.79 -10.42
C CYS A 18 20.96 1.65 -10.44
N GLY A 19 21.65 1.98 -9.34
CA GLY A 19 23.10 1.91 -9.25
C GLY A 19 23.65 2.39 -7.91
N PHE A 20 24.96 2.31 -7.73
CA PHE A 20 25.69 2.80 -6.55
C PHE A 20 26.89 3.63 -7.02
N HIS A 21 27.21 4.70 -6.30
CA HIS A 21 28.33 5.59 -6.59
C HIS A 21 29.33 5.58 -5.44
N ASP A 22 30.35 4.73 -5.54
CA ASP A 22 31.34 4.47 -4.47
C ASP A 22 31.94 5.74 -3.85
N SER A 23 32.42 6.68 -4.66
CA SER A 23 33.12 7.86 -4.12
C SER A 23 32.21 8.86 -3.40
N LEU A 24 30.90 8.75 -3.60
CA LEU A 24 29.89 9.61 -2.99
C LEU A 24 29.12 8.88 -1.89
N ASP A 25 29.32 7.57 -1.75
CA ASP A 25 28.58 6.69 -0.86
C ASP A 25 27.06 6.86 -0.98
N VAL A 26 26.54 6.84 -2.22
CA VAL A 26 25.11 6.98 -2.52
C VAL A 26 24.60 5.88 -3.46
N PHE A 27 23.39 5.41 -3.17
CA PHE A 27 22.57 4.61 -4.07
C PHE A 27 21.73 5.50 -4.97
N TYR A 28 21.64 5.18 -6.26
CA TYR A 28 20.66 5.75 -7.17
C TYR A 28 19.38 4.93 -7.08
N VAL A 29 18.32 5.52 -6.54
CA VAL A 29 17.02 4.88 -6.32
C VAL A 29 15.98 5.52 -7.23
N ARG A 30 15.20 4.71 -7.92
CA ARG A 30 14.11 5.15 -8.77
C ARG A 30 12.78 4.62 -8.25
N ASP A 31 11.89 5.55 -7.95
CA ASP A 31 10.48 5.28 -7.80
C ASP A 31 9.85 5.03 -9.20
N PRO A 32 9.07 3.95 -9.43
CA PRO A 32 8.39 3.70 -10.71
C PRO A 32 7.51 4.85 -11.21
N SER A 33 6.99 5.68 -10.29
CA SER A 33 6.21 6.88 -10.60
C SER A 33 7.07 8.10 -10.95
N HIS A 34 8.38 8.05 -10.72
CA HIS A 34 9.35 9.10 -11.05
C HIS A 34 10.35 8.62 -12.14
N TRP A 35 10.60 9.48 -13.13
CA TRP A 35 11.46 9.12 -14.27
C TRP A 35 12.96 9.31 -13.99
N ALA A 36 13.31 10.14 -12.99
CA ALA A 36 14.69 10.41 -12.62
C ALA A 36 15.11 9.63 -11.37
N PRO A 37 16.28 8.98 -11.37
CA PRO A 37 16.84 8.38 -10.16
C PRO A 37 17.28 9.46 -9.16
N LEU A 38 17.04 9.21 -7.88
CA LEU A 38 17.46 10.02 -6.74
C LEU A 38 18.72 9.43 -6.12
N ALA A 39 19.70 10.27 -5.77
CA ALA A 39 20.86 9.85 -5.00
C ALA A 39 20.51 9.81 -3.50
N VAL A 40 20.68 8.65 -2.87
CA VAL A 40 20.31 8.35 -1.49
C VAL A 40 21.56 7.84 -0.77
N PRO A 41 22.04 8.50 0.31
CA PRO A 41 23.18 8.01 1.10
C PRO A 41 23.04 6.55 1.53
N SER A 42 24.12 5.77 1.45
CA SER A 42 24.12 4.33 1.74
C SER A 42 23.57 3.99 3.10
N ALA A 43 24.01 4.70 4.15
CA ALA A 43 23.53 4.48 5.52
C ALA A 43 22.01 4.69 5.63
N MET A 44 21.45 5.65 4.90
CA MET A 44 20.01 5.92 4.90
C MET A 44 19.24 4.88 4.08
N ALA A 45 19.77 4.47 2.93
CA ALA A 45 19.17 3.42 2.12
C ALA A 45 19.16 2.09 2.88
N LEU A 46 20.33 1.65 3.37
CA LEU A 46 20.48 0.43 4.14
C LEU A 46 19.65 0.48 5.42
N GLY A 47 19.67 1.59 6.17
CA GLY A 47 18.83 1.75 7.36
C GLY A 47 17.33 1.64 7.06
N ARG A 48 16.87 2.21 5.92
CA ARG A 48 15.47 2.04 5.47
C ARG A 48 15.16 0.57 5.18
N TYR A 49 16.03 -0.15 4.49
CA TYR A 49 15.79 -1.56 4.13
C TYR A 49 15.95 -2.53 5.31
N GLU A 50 16.88 -2.25 6.24
CA GLU A 50 17.06 -2.98 7.51
C GLU A 50 15.84 -2.84 8.43
N LEU A 51 15.25 -1.64 8.54
CA LEU A 51 14.02 -1.37 9.30
C LEU A 51 12.80 -2.20 8.86
N HIS A 52 12.84 -2.74 7.63
CA HIS A 52 11.71 -3.41 7.00
C HIS A 52 11.96 -4.90 6.72
N GLY A 53 13.12 -5.45 7.10
CA GLY A 53 13.50 -6.82 6.77
C GLY A 53 13.37 -7.13 5.27
N ALA A 54 13.63 -6.12 4.45
CA ALA A 54 13.33 -6.15 3.03
C ALA A 54 14.24 -7.16 2.32
N VAL A 55 13.64 -8.05 1.54
CA VAL A 55 14.35 -8.99 0.67
C VAL A 55 14.99 -8.21 -0.48
N TYR A 56 16.31 -8.32 -0.61
CA TYR A 56 17.04 -7.80 -1.76
C TYR A 56 16.94 -8.77 -2.94
N GLY A 57 16.22 -8.38 -4.00
CA GLY A 57 16.26 -9.09 -5.29
C GLY A 57 17.22 -8.38 -6.26
N LEU A 58 18.35 -9.01 -6.60
CA LEU A 58 19.30 -8.46 -7.55
C LEU A 58 19.05 -9.08 -8.94
N VAL A 59 18.52 -8.29 -9.88
CA VAL A 59 18.42 -8.70 -11.29
C VAL A 59 19.56 -8.03 -12.05
N LYS A 60 20.48 -8.80 -12.64
CA LYS A 60 21.52 -8.25 -13.53
C LYS A 60 21.31 -8.77 -14.95
N VAL A 61 21.17 -7.84 -15.90
CA VAL A 61 21.24 -8.10 -17.34
C VAL A 61 22.68 -7.84 -17.78
N GLY A 62 23.39 -8.89 -18.21
CA GLY A 62 24.61 -8.80 -19.00
C GLY A 62 25.95 -8.56 -18.27
N SER A 63 26.95 -9.35 -18.70
CA SER A 63 28.40 -9.22 -18.55
C SER A 63 29.11 -10.05 -17.44
N GLU A 64 30.01 -10.90 -17.94
CA GLU A 64 30.72 -12.06 -17.37
C GLU A 64 31.82 -11.75 -16.34
N ARG A 65 31.87 -10.53 -15.79
CA ARG A 65 32.76 -10.25 -14.66
C ARG A 65 31.95 -10.23 -13.37
N ALA A 66 31.93 -11.40 -12.74
CA ALA A 66 31.46 -11.59 -11.38
C ALA A 66 32.27 -10.67 -10.45
N LEU A 67 31.62 -9.60 -9.99
CA LEU A 67 32.07 -8.87 -8.81
C LEU A 67 31.36 -9.51 -7.63
N ASN A 68 32.16 -9.97 -6.68
CA ASN A 68 31.74 -10.66 -5.47
C ASN A 68 30.55 -9.96 -4.84
N LEU A 69 29.50 -10.76 -4.64
CA LEU A 69 28.29 -10.45 -3.89
C LEU A 69 28.66 -9.69 -2.61
N LEU A 70 28.01 -8.56 -2.34
CA LEU A 70 28.07 -8.02 -0.97
C LEU A 70 27.21 -8.84 0.00
N GLN A 71 26.23 -9.62 -0.47
CA GLN A 71 25.71 -10.87 0.14
C GLN A 71 24.92 -11.67 -0.92
N PRO A 72 24.89 -13.03 -0.88
CA PRO A 72 23.90 -13.84 -1.63
C PRO A 72 22.48 -13.41 -1.22
N VAL A 73 21.43 -13.84 -1.95
CA VAL A 73 20.02 -13.62 -1.53
C VAL A 73 19.92 -13.89 -0.03
N ALA A 74 19.77 -12.85 0.77
CA ALA A 74 20.28 -12.85 2.15
C ALA A 74 19.43 -13.67 3.13
N SER A 75 18.36 -14.32 2.66
CA SER A 75 17.54 -15.19 3.48
C SER A 75 16.80 -16.23 2.63
N ASP A 76 16.66 -17.45 3.15
CA ASP A 76 15.94 -18.56 2.51
C ASP A 76 14.47 -18.17 2.22
N GLU A 77 13.91 -17.29 3.05
CA GLU A 77 12.54 -16.77 2.98
C GLU A 77 12.32 -15.85 1.78
N GLY A 78 13.34 -15.07 1.39
CA GLY A 78 13.29 -14.22 0.21
C GLY A 78 13.23 -15.02 -1.09
N GLY A 79 14.01 -16.08 -1.18
CA GLY A 79 13.92 -17.06 -2.26
C GLY A 79 12.58 -17.79 -2.26
N ALA A 80 12.11 -18.19 -1.07
CA ALA A 80 10.80 -18.83 -0.91
C ALA A 80 9.63 -17.94 -1.35
N LEU A 81 9.71 -16.62 -1.16
CA LEU A 81 8.65 -15.70 -1.62
C LEU A 81 8.59 -15.61 -3.14
N LEU A 82 9.75 -15.61 -3.81
CA LEU A 82 9.83 -15.64 -5.28
C LEU A 82 9.32 -16.96 -5.85
N ASP A 83 9.70 -18.08 -5.24
CA ASP A 83 9.22 -19.42 -5.62
C ASP A 83 7.69 -19.53 -5.43
N LEU A 84 7.16 -18.99 -4.33
CA LEU A 84 5.73 -18.92 -4.06
C LEU A 84 5.01 -18.11 -5.14
N ALA A 85 5.51 -16.92 -5.46
CA ALA A 85 4.90 -16.06 -6.49
C ALA A 85 4.90 -16.74 -7.87
N ALA A 86 6.00 -17.42 -8.23
CA ALA A 86 6.11 -18.16 -9.49
C ALA A 86 5.13 -19.36 -9.53
N ALA A 87 5.08 -20.17 -8.48
CA ALA A 87 4.18 -21.31 -8.40
C ALA A 87 2.71 -20.89 -8.46
N VAL A 88 2.34 -19.81 -7.74
CA VAL A 88 1.01 -19.19 -7.80
C VAL A 88 0.66 -18.73 -9.21
N PHE A 89 1.59 -18.07 -9.90
CA PHE A 89 1.37 -17.60 -11.27
C PHE A 89 1.09 -18.76 -12.24
N HIS A 90 1.77 -19.89 -12.06
CA HIS A 90 1.58 -21.10 -12.87
C HIS A 90 0.42 -22.01 -12.41
N GLY A 91 -0.25 -21.68 -11.30
CA GLY A 91 -1.29 -22.53 -10.73
C GLY A 91 -0.77 -23.84 -10.12
N ASP A 92 0.53 -23.93 -9.83
CA ASP A 92 1.16 -25.11 -9.21
C ASP A 92 0.98 -25.07 -7.68
N ARG A 93 -0.07 -25.74 -7.23
CA ARG A 93 -0.44 -25.77 -5.80
C ARG A 93 0.62 -26.38 -4.90
N ILE A 94 1.28 -27.45 -5.34
CA ILE A 94 2.22 -28.21 -4.50
C ILE A 94 3.47 -27.37 -4.25
N SER A 95 4.03 -26.78 -5.32
CA SER A 95 5.19 -25.91 -5.21
C SER A 95 4.88 -24.64 -4.41
N ALA A 96 3.68 -24.08 -4.55
CA ALA A 96 3.24 -22.93 -3.77
C ALA A 96 3.13 -23.26 -2.27
N GLU A 97 2.56 -24.40 -1.91
CA GLU A 97 2.49 -24.85 -0.50
C GLU A 97 3.88 -25.05 0.12
N ALA A 98 4.78 -25.71 -0.61
CA ALA A 98 6.15 -25.93 -0.16
C ALA A 98 6.94 -24.61 -0.01
N ALA A 99 6.74 -23.67 -0.92
CA ALA A 99 7.38 -22.35 -0.86
C ALA A 99 6.81 -21.50 0.29
N ALA A 100 5.50 -21.50 0.51
CA ALA A 100 4.88 -20.77 1.62
C ALA A 100 5.36 -21.27 2.99
N ALA A 101 5.49 -22.59 3.17
CA ALA A 101 5.93 -23.20 4.43
C ALA A 101 7.36 -22.81 4.84
N ARG A 102 8.19 -22.37 3.88
CA ARG A 102 9.57 -21.90 4.15
C ARG A 102 9.65 -20.45 4.63
N ILE A 103 8.53 -19.72 4.66
CA ILE A 103 8.48 -18.34 5.17
C ILE A 103 7.81 -18.40 6.54
N PRO A 104 8.56 -18.20 7.64
CA PRO A 104 8.00 -18.21 8.99
C PRO A 104 6.91 -17.15 9.19
N ASP A 105 6.05 -17.43 10.16
CA ASP A 105 4.90 -16.62 10.53
C ASP A 105 5.26 -15.26 11.15
N ASP A 106 6.46 -15.16 11.71
CA ASP A 106 7.08 -13.98 12.32
C ASP A 106 8.03 -13.24 11.37
N HIS A 107 8.23 -13.76 10.15
CA HIS A 107 9.06 -13.12 9.15
C HIS A 107 8.37 -11.87 8.56
N PRO A 108 9.09 -10.77 8.26
CA PRO A 108 8.51 -9.55 7.69
C PRO A 108 7.71 -9.77 6.41
N THR A 109 8.06 -10.78 5.61
CA THR A 109 7.34 -11.13 4.38
C THR A 109 6.16 -12.09 4.57
N ALA A 110 5.81 -12.49 5.81
CA ALA A 110 4.70 -13.40 6.08
C ALA A 110 3.36 -12.88 5.55
N LEU A 111 3.14 -11.55 5.58
CA LEU A 111 1.97 -10.93 4.96
C LEU A 111 1.96 -11.14 3.44
N LEU A 112 3.10 -10.94 2.77
CA LEU A 112 3.22 -11.15 1.32
C LEU A 112 3.07 -12.62 0.94
N ARG A 113 3.59 -13.54 1.77
CA ARG A 113 3.35 -14.98 1.66
C ARG A 113 1.86 -15.27 1.70
N ASP A 114 1.16 -14.78 2.72
CA ASP A 114 -0.27 -15.04 2.90
C ASP A 114 -1.09 -14.42 1.76
N LEU A 115 -0.80 -13.17 1.36
CA LEU A 115 -1.48 -12.52 0.23
C LEU A 115 -1.22 -13.24 -1.10
N SER A 116 0.01 -13.68 -1.37
CA SER A 116 0.35 -14.46 -2.58
C SER A 116 -0.34 -15.82 -2.55
N GLY A 117 -0.41 -16.43 -1.37
CA GLY A 117 -1.15 -17.65 -1.09
C GLY A 117 -2.67 -17.52 -1.27
N LEU A 118 -3.29 -16.32 -1.29
CA LEU A 118 -4.73 -16.17 -1.57
C LEU A 118 -5.14 -16.75 -2.93
N ARG A 119 -4.21 -16.79 -3.88
CA ARG A 119 -4.47 -17.31 -5.23
C ARG A 119 -4.41 -18.83 -5.30
N VAL A 120 -3.99 -19.52 -4.23
CA VAL A 120 -3.79 -20.97 -4.19
C VAL A 120 -4.30 -21.67 -2.91
N THR A 121 -4.10 -21.09 -1.72
CA THR A 121 -4.15 -21.79 -0.42
C THR A 121 -4.86 -21.06 0.73
N LEU A 122 -5.00 -19.74 0.73
CA LEU A 122 -5.86 -19.06 1.71
C LEU A 122 -7.29 -19.09 1.20
N SER A 123 -8.04 -20.09 1.66
CA SER A 123 -9.50 -20.07 1.52
C SER A 123 -10.03 -18.76 2.14
N PRO A 124 -10.99 -18.07 1.50
CA PRO A 124 -11.70 -16.94 2.10
C PRO A 124 -12.24 -17.25 3.50
N LEU A 125 -12.47 -18.53 3.81
CA LEU A 125 -12.94 -19.02 5.11
C LEU A 125 -11.91 -18.87 6.24
N THR A 126 -10.61 -18.93 5.95
CA THR A 126 -9.54 -18.86 6.98
C THR A 126 -8.78 -17.54 6.95
N PHE A 127 -9.04 -16.68 5.96
CA PHE A 127 -8.38 -15.37 5.83
C PHE A 127 -8.55 -14.51 7.08
N ARG A 128 -9.80 -14.38 7.56
CA ARG A 128 -10.12 -13.58 8.75
C ARG A 128 -9.33 -14.03 9.96
N SER A 129 -9.43 -15.30 10.31
CA SER A 129 -8.79 -15.84 11.52
C SER A 129 -7.26 -15.75 11.45
N ARG A 130 -6.65 -15.90 10.27
CA ARG A 130 -5.21 -15.73 10.10
C ARG A 130 -4.76 -14.28 10.25
N MET A 131 -5.46 -13.33 9.64
CA MET A 131 -5.12 -11.91 9.79
C MET A 131 -5.35 -11.42 11.23
N GLU A 132 -6.38 -11.91 11.92
CA GLU A 132 -6.61 -11.62 13.35
C GLU A 132 -5.48 -12.19 14.21
N ALA A 133 -5.05 -13.43 13.94
CA ALA A 133 -3.92 -14.03 14.63
C ALA A 133 -2.63 -13.22 14.41
N LEU A 134 -2.31 -12.88 13.16
CA LEU A 134 -1.12 -12.06 12.84
C LEU A 134 -1.17 -10.68 13.49
N GLY A 135 -2.33 -10.02 13.50
CA GLY A 135 -2.52 -8.71 14.14
C GLY A 135 -2.24 -8.69 15.65
N ARG A 136 -2.58 -9.80 16.34
CA ARG A 136 -2.44 -9.95 17.81
C ARG A 136 -1.07 -10.49 18.25
N ARG A 137 -0.23 -10.96 17.34
CA ARG A 137 1.11 -11.50 17.66
C ARG A 137 2.06 -10.38 18.05
N THR A 138 2.35 -10.26 19.34
CA THR A 138 3.23 -9.22 19.90
C THR A 138 4.68 -9.28 19.40
N GLU A 139 5.12 -10.47 19.02
CA GLU A 139 6.44 -10.77 18.47
C GLU A 139 6.57 -10.40 16.98
N ALA A 140 5.46 -10.23 16.28
CA ALA A 140 5.45 -9.83 14.87
C ALA A 140 5.72 -8.32 14.72
N ASN A 141 6.29 -7.94 13.58
CA ASN A 141 6.54 -6.53 13.25
C ASN A 141 5.25 -5.70 13.33
N VAL A 142 5.30 -4.52 13.97
CA VAL A 142 4.15 -3.62 14.17
C VAL A 142 3.46 -3.22 12.87
N ILE A 143 4.20 -3.10 11.75
CA ILE A 143 3.66 -2.82 10.42
C ILE A 143 2.91 -4.02 9.86
N ALA A 144 3.45 -5.23 10.01
CA ALA A 144 2.78 -6.45 9.57
C ALA A 144 1.47 -6.66 10.34
N ARG A 145 1.49 -6.43 11.66
CA ARG A 145 0.31 -6.44 12.53
C ARG A 145 -0.73 -5.40 12.08
N PHE A 146 -0.31 -4.15 11.86
CA PHE A 146 -1.19 -3.07 11.40
C PHE A 146 -1.84 -3.42 10.07
N ARG A 147 -1.05 -3.85 9.08
CA ARG A 147 -1.56 -4.23 7.76
C ARG A 147 -2.51 -5.42 7.81
N ALA A 148 -2.21 -6.44 8.61
CA ALA A 148 -3.09 -7.59 8.80
C ALA A 148 -4.47 -7.15 9.30
N LEU A 149 -4.51 -6.30 10.33
CA LEU A 149 -5.76 -5.76 10.86
C LEU A 149 -6.47 -4.85 9.86
N MET A 150 -5.73 -4.03 9.09
CA MET A 150 -6.30 -3.20 8.03
C MET A 150 -7.03 -4.00 6.95
N GLN A 151 -6.56 -5.20 6.61
CA GLN A 151 -7.22 -6.08 5.63
C GLN A 151 -8.60 -6.58 6.11
N LEU A 152 -8.84 -6.56 7.42
CA LEU A 152 -10.11 -6.97 8.02
C LEU A 152 -11.11 -5.83 8.18
N GLY A 153 -10.72 -4.63 7.76
CA GLY A 153 -11.43 -3.40 7.99
C GLY A 153 -11.01 -2.71 9.30
N TRP A 154 -11.70 -1.62 9.59
CA TRP A 154 -11.40 -0.77 10.73
C TRP A 154 -12.12 -1.29 11.98
N HIS A 155 -11.36 -1.77 12.96
CA HIS A 155 -11.87 -2.19 14.28
C HIS A 155 -11.12 -1.48 15.40
N ALA A 156 -11.60 -1.61 16.64
CA ALA A 156 -10.95 -1.00 17.81
C ALA A 156 -9.45 -1.38 17.91
N ASP A 157 -9.14 -2.65 17.66
CA ASP A 157 -7.77 -3.17 17.66
C ASP A 157 -6.87 -2.48 16.61
N THR A 158 -7.44 -2.04 15.47
CA THR A 158 -6.72 -1.31 14.41
C THR A 158 -6.27 0.08 14.89
N LEU A 159 -7.02 0.72 15.79
CA LEU A 159 -6.66 2.03 16.34
C LEU A 159 -5.50 1.94 17.33
N GLU A 160 -5.50 0.91 18.18
CA GLU A 160 -4.44 0.68 19.15
C GLU A 160 -3.10 0.38 18.45
N ILE A 161 -3.11 -0.52 17.48
CA ILE A 161 -1.92 -0.84 16.69
C ILE A 161 -1.44 0.38 15.89
N LEU A 162 -2.35 1.23 15.40
CA LEU A 162 -2.00 2.43 14.65
C LEU A 162 -1.25 3.45 15.54
N ASP A 163 -1.66 3.59 16.79
CA ASP A 163 -0.90 4.40 17.77
C ASP A 163 0.48 3.80 18.06
N GLU A 164 0.59 2.48 18.08
CA GLU A 164 1.87 1.78 18.20
C GLU A 164 2.80 2.04 17.00
N VAL A 165 2.27 1.97 15.77
CA VAL A 165 3.01 2.32 14.55
C VAL A 165 3.49 3.77 14.60
N VAL A 166 2.60 4.72 14.89
CA VAL A 166 2.95 6.15 14.95
C VAL A 166 4.05 6.39 15.98
N ARG A 167 3.96 5.78 17.16
CA ARG A 167 4.94 5.97 18.24
C ARG A 167 6.30 5.38 17.87
N SER A 168 6.32 4.12 17.43
CA SER A 168 7.55 3.36 17.14
C SER A 168 8.31 3.92 15.94
N GLN A 169 7.61 4.44 14.92
CA GLN A 169 8.20 4.89 13.68
C GLN A 169 8.08 6.41 13.46
N SER A 170 7.77 7.19 14.50
CA SER A 170 7.60 8.66 14.37
C SER A 170 8.79 9.39 13.74
N HIS A 171 10.01 8.89 13.95
CA HIS A 171 11.25 9.48 13.43
C HIS A 171 11.58 9.03 12.00
N THR A 172 11.03 7.90 11.54
CA THR A 172 11.22 7.36 10.18
C THR A 172 10.09 7.78 9.26
N ILE A 173 8.87 7.89 9.78
CA ILE A 173 7.70 8.33 9.06
C ILE A 173 7.80 9.85 8.88
N GLY A 174 8.10 10.28 7.65
CA GLY A 174 8.10 11.70 7.30
C GLY A 174 6.75 12.37 7.61
N ARG A 175 6.76 13.71 7.78
CA ARG A 175 5.60 14.51 8.19
C ARG A 175 4.31 14.20 7.42
N LYS A 176 4.40 14.00 6.09
CA LYS A 176 3.25 13.63 5.24
C LYS A 176 2.65 12.28 5.68
N GLY A 177 3.49 11.27 5.91
CA GLY A 177 3.06 9.94 6.36
C GLY A 177 2.37 9.98 7.72
N LEU A 178 2.91 10.77 8.67
CA LEU A 178 2.28 10.95 9.98
C LEU A 178 0.91 11.63 9.88
N LEU A 179 0.76 12.58 8.96
CA LEU A 179 -0.53 13.21 8.68
C LEU A 179 -1.51 12.20 8.07
N VAL A 180 -1.08 11.33 7.15
CA VAL A 180 -1.96 10.28 6.61
C VAL A 180 -2.39 9.30 7.71
N LEU A 181 -1.48 8.84 8.58
CA LEU A 181 -1.85 7.94 9.70
C LEU A 181 -2.83 8.63 10.66
N SER A 182 -2.59 9.92 10.94
CA SER A 182 -3.49 10.73 11.76
C SER A 182 -4.86 10.93 11.11
N LEU A 183 -4.90 11.08 9.78
CA LEU A 183 -6.15 11.20 9.02
C LEU A 183 -6.97 9.92 9.14
N LEU A 184 -6.31 8.77 8.95
CA LEU A 184 -6.93 7.46 9.08
C LEU A 184 -7.54 7.27 10.47
N LYS A 185 -6.75 7.55 11.53
CA LYS A 185 -7.24 7.51 12.90
C LYS A 185 -8.48 8.39 13.10
N ALA A 186 -8.41 9.65 12.69
CA ALA A 186 -9.50 10.61 12.88
C ALA A 186 -10.78 10.16 12.16
N ARG A 187 -10.68 9.65 10.92
CA ARG A 187 -11.82 9.12 10.18
C ARG A 187 -12.45 7.91 10.88
N THR A 188 -11.64 6.97 11.34
CA THR A 188 -12.14 5.76 11.99
C THR A 188 -12.78 6.06 13.36
N SER A 189 -12.28 7.07 14.08
CA SER A 189 -12.87 7.51 15.33
C SER A 189 -14.08 8.44 15.15
N GLY A 190 -14.48 8.77 13.92
CA GLY A 190 -15.57 9.72 13.63
C GLY A 190 -15.25 11.17 14.01
N ASP A 191 -13.98 11.50 14.24
CA ASP A 191 -13.51 12.87 14.53
C ASP A 191 -13.36 13.64 13.21
N TRP A 192 -14.50 13.97 12.60
CA TRP A 192 -14.57 14.59 11.27
C TRP A 192 -13.90 15.96 11.22
N ASP A 193 -14.03 16.76 12.28
CA ASP A 193 -13.38 18.07 12.39
C ASP A 193 -11.86 17.96 12.36
N ARG A 194 -11.30 16.99 13.09
CA ARG A 194 -9.86 16.72 13.03
C ARG A 194 -9.47 16.16 11.69
N ALA A 195 -10.26 15.26 11.11
CA ALA A 195 -10.00 14.69 9.79
C ALA A 195 -9.93 15.79 8.71
N LEU A 196 -10.84 16.77 8.73
CA LEU A 196 -10.83 17.93 7.83
C LEU A 196 -9.56 18.77 8.00
N ARG A 197 -9.19 19.14 9.23
CA ARG A 197 -7.94 19.90 9.46
C ARG A 197 -6.70 19.15 9.00
N ILE A 198 -6.71 17.82 9.06
CA ILE A 198 -5.59 17.00 8.59
C ILE A 198 -5.58 16.94 7.06
N VAL A 199 -6.72 16.69 6.42
CA VAL A 199 -6.79 16.61 4.95
C VAL A 199 -6.45 17.94 4.30
N ASP A 200 -6.87 19.06 4.87
CA ASP A 200 -6.50 20.40 4.40
C ASP A 200 -4.98 20.63 4.44
N ARG A 201 -4.30 20.10 5.46
CA ARG A 201 -2.83 20.12 5.50
C ARG A 201 -2.20 19.19 4.47
N LEU A 202 -2.80 18.03 4.21
CA LEU A 202 -2.32 17.08 3.20
C LEU A 202 -2.46 17.63 1.77
N LEU A 203 -3.49 18.43 1.51
CA LEU A 203 -3.69 19.12 0.23
C LEU A 203 -2.54 20.06 -0.15
N LEU A 204 -1.74 20.51 0.82
CA LEU A 204 -0.57 21.38 0.58
C LEU A 204 0.66 20.64 0.04
N PHE A 205 0.69 19.31 0.04
CA PHE A 205 1.87 18.52 -0.34
C PHE A 205 2.04 18.26 -1.84
N GLY A 206 1.14 18.76 -2.70
CA GLY A 206 1.26 18.76 -4.17
C GLY A 206 1.07 17.40 -4.86
N ASN A 207 1.78 16.36 -4.41
CA ASN A 207 1.72 15.01 -4.99
C ASN A 207 0.56 14.20 -4.39
N GLY A 208 -0.25 13.58 -5.24
CA GLY A 208 -1.41 12.76 -4.85
C GLY A 208 -2.58 13.57 -4.30
N VAL A 209 -2.67 14.85 -4.69
CA VAL A 209 -3.63 15.81 -4.16
C VAL A 209 -5.07 15.45 -4.52
N GLU A 210 -5.29 14.82 -5.67
CA GLU A 210 -6.57 14.26 -6.12
C GLU A 210 -7.14 13.24 -5.11
N ALA A 211 -6.28 12.39 -4.54
CA ALA A 211 -6.69 11.40 -3.55
C ALA A 211 -7.12 12.09 -2.24
N TYR A 212 -6.45 13.17 -1.85
CA TYR A 212 -6.84 13.96 -0.68
C TYR A 212 -8.13 14.75 -0.89
N TRP A 213 -8.42 15.22 -2.11
CA TRP A 213 -9.74 15.77 -2.45
C TRP A 213 -10.84 14.71 -2.34
N SER A 214 -10.59 13.48 -2.78
CA SER A 214 -11.51 12.36 -2.57
C SER A 214 -11.72 12.04 -1.08
N HIS A 215 -10.65 12.02 -0.28
CA HIS A 215 -10.78 11.84 1.17
C HIS A 215 -11.54 12.96 1.86
N ARG A 216 -11.29 14.23 1.49
CA ARG A 216 -12.05 15.37 1.98
C ARG A 216 -13.53 15.23 1.64
N SER A 217 -13.83 14.77 0.42
CA SER A 217 -15.19 14.48 -0.02
C SER A 217 -15.86 13.41 0.85
N ASP A 218 -15.17 12.31 1.15
CA ASP A 218 -15.69 11.27 2.06
C ASP A 218 -15.97 11.84 3.46
N ILE A 219 -15.04 12.62 4.01
CA ILE A 219 -15.18 13.21 5.35
C ILE A 219 -16.39 14.15 5.43
N LEU A 220 -16.59 14.98 4.39
CA LEU A 220 -17.72 15.91 4.35
C LEU A 220 -19.07 15.20 4.22
N ALA A 221 -19.14 14.12 3.44
CA ALA A 221 -20.35 13.32 3.35
C ALA A 221 -20.71 12.69 4.70
N GLU A 222 -19.72 12.08 5.38
CA GLU A 222 -19.91 11.47 6.70
C GLU A 222 -20.24 12.50 7.79
N SER A 223 -19.77 13.75 7.65
CA SER A 223 -20.13 14.85 8.54
C SER A 223 -21.44 15.55 8.17
N GLY A 224 -22.15 15.12 7.12
CA GLY A 224 -23.43 15.66 6.68
C GLY A 224 -23.37 16.86 5.73
N ASP A 225 -22.19 17.30 5.29
CA ASP A 225 -22.02 18.34 4.28
C ASP A 225 -21.93 17.73 2.86
N LEU A 226 -23.09 17.35 2.32
CA LEU A 226 -23.18 16.72 1.01
C LEU A 226 -22.71 17.65 -0.12
N GLU A 227 -23.03 18.94 -0.05
CA GLU A 227 -22.61 19.92 -1.06
C GLU A 227 -21.10 20.11 -1.09
N GLY A 228 -20.48 20.27 0.09
CA GLY A 228 -19.03 20.32 0.21
C GLY A 228 -18.37 19.01 -0.24
N SER A 229 -19.02 17.88 0.01
CA SER A 229 -18.58 16.58 -0.50
C SER A 229 -18.56 16.53 -2.02
N LEU A 230 -19.66 16.89 -2.68
CA LEU A 230 -19.78 16.91 -4.14
C LEU A 230 -18.77 17.88 -4.77
N HIS A 231 -18.59 19.06 -4.19
CA HIS A 231 -17.58 20.02 -4.64
C HIS A 231 -16.17 19.40 -4.59
N SER A 232 -15.81 18.79 -3.46
CA SER A 232 -14.50 18.16 -3.29
C SER A 232 -14.28 17.00 -4.26
N LEU A 233 -15.32 16.24 -4.58
CA LEU A 233 -15.22 15.15 -5.52
C LEU A 233 -15.03 15.63 -6.97
N ARG A 234 -15.72 16.71 -7.36
CA ARG A 234 -15.51 17.37 -8.66
C ARG A 234 -14.06 17.85 -8.79
N ARG A 235 -13.47 18.43 -7.74
CA ARG A 235 -12.04 18.78 -7.73
C ARG A 235 -11.14 17.56 -7.94
N ALA A 236 -11.43 16.42 -7.31
CA ALA A 236 -10.67 15.19 -7.52
C ALA A 236 -10.76 14.69 -8.98
N ILE A 237 -11.95 14.75 -9.59
CA ILE A 237 -12.18 14.37 -11.00
C ILE A 237 -11.45 15.33 -11.95
N GLU A 238 -11.50 16.64 -11.71
CA GLU A 238 -10.79 17.62 -12.53
C GLU A 238 -9.27 17.37 -12.54
N LEU A 239 -8.71 16.96 -11.40
CA LEU A 239 -7.29 16.68 -11.25
C LEU A 239 -6.89 15.32 -11.83
N ALA A 240 -7.78 14.33 -11.79
CA ALA A 240 -7.55 12.99 -12.31
C ALA A 240 -8.78 12.48 -13.08
N PRO A 241 -9.02 12.99 -14.29
CA PRO A 241 -10.26 12.74 -15.03
C PRO A 241 -10.44 11.29 -15.46
N ARG A 242 -9.35 10.52 -15.52
CA ARG A 242 -9.36 9.10 -15.90
C ARG A 242 -9.58 8.15 -14.73
N THR A 243 -9.65 8.66 -13.50
CA THR A 243 -9.87 7.82 -12.33
C THR A 243 -11.36 7.50 -12.20
N VAL A 244 -11.77 6.33 -12.70
CA VAL A 244 -13.16 5.84 -12.70
C VAL A 244 -13.77 5.88 -11.30
N GLY A 245 -13.02 5.46 -10.27
CA GLY A 245 -13.51 5.43 -8.89
C GLY A 245 -13.97 6.78 -8.32
N TYR A 246 -13.51 7.92 -8.83
CA TYR A 246 -14.04 9.22 -8.39
C TYR A 246 -15.40 9.54 -9.02
N ARG A 247 -15.61 9.13 -10.26
CA ARG A 247 -16.88 9.30 -10.97
C ARG A 247 -17.93 8.30 -10.47
N GLU A 248 -17.51 7.09 -10.12
CA GLU A 248 -18.34 6.11 -9.41
C GLU A 248 -18.87 6.68 -8.09
N LYS A 249 -17.98 7.22 -7.24
CA LYS A 249 -18.37 7.89 -5.98
C LYS A 249 -19.34 9.05 -6.21
N LEU A 250 -19.19 9.77 -7.33
CA LEU A 250 -20.05 10.91 -7.64
C LEU A 250 -21.44 10.41 -7.98
N LEU A 251 -21.53 9.42 -8.87
CA LEU A 251 -22.76 8.76 -9.25
C LEU A 251 -23.51 8.20 -8.04
N GLN A 252 -22.81 7.55 -7.11
CA GLN A 252 -23.39 7.04 -5.86
C GLN A 252 -23.95 8.16 -4.97
N ARG A 253 -23.29 9.32 -4.90
CA ARG A 253 -23.76 10.45 -4.06
C ARG A 253 -24.87 11.27 -4.69
N THR A 254 -25.02 11.21 -6.01
CA THR A 254 -26.06 11.92 -6.75
C THR A 254 -27.18 11.00 -7.23
N SER A 255 -27.18 9.72 -6.86
CA SER A 255 -28.17 8.73 -7.35
C SER A 255 -29.61 9.18 -7.11
N ASP A 256 -29.86 9.80 -5.95
CA ASP A 256 -31.20 10.25 -5.55
C ASP A 256 -31.67 11.49 -6.33
N GLN A 257 -30.74 12.16 -7.03
CA GLN A 257 -31.01 13.35 -7.84
C GLN A 257 -31.16 13.01 -9.33
N LEU A 258 -30.82 11.78 -9.73
CA LEU A 258 -30.86 11.33 -11.11
C LEU A 258 -32.13 10.53 -11.38
N SER A 259 -32.67 10.64 -12.59
CA SER A 259 -33.61 9.65 -13.07
C SER A 259 -32.91 8.30 -13.24
N TRP A 260 -33.69 7.21 -13.20
CA TRP A 260 -33.16 5.87 -13.42
C TRP A 260 -32.42 5.73 -14.76
N GLN A 261 -32.90 6.42 -15.81
CA GLN A 261 -32.25 6.40 -17.11
C GLN A 261 -30.89 7.13 -17.09
N GLU A 262 -30.83 8.33 -16.51
CA GLU A 262 -29.58 9.08 -16.40
C GLU A 262 -28.54 8.33 -15.55
N TYR A 263 -28.99 7.66 -14.48
CA TYR A 263 -28.13 6.80 -13.69
C TYR A 263 -27.55 5.67 -14.54
N LEU A 264 -28.39 4.95 -15.30
CA LEU A 264 -27.93 3.85 -16.16
C LEU A 264 -26.97 4.32 -17.24
N ASP A 265 -27.22 5.47 -17.86
CA ASP A 265 -26.35 6.02 -18.89
C ASP A 265 -24.95 6.35 -18.32
N HIS A 266 -24.91 6.98 -17.14
CA HIS A 266 -23.65 7.24 -16.44
C HIS A 266 -22.94 5.95 -16.00
N PHE A 267 -23.71 4.96 -15.54
CA PHE A 267 -23.17 3.68 -15.11
C PHE A 267 -22.56 2.88 -16.28
N SER A 268 -23.24 2.83 -17.42
CA SER A 268 -22.73 2.18 -18.64
C SER A 268 -21.43 2.82 -19.13
N LEU A 269 -21.31 4.14 -19.09
CA LEU A 269 -20.05 4.84 -19.40
C LEU A 269 -18.90 4.41 -18.49
N LEU A 270 -19.16 4.21 -17.19
CA LEU A 270 -18.14 3.73 -16.26
C LEU A 270 -17.71 2.29 -16.57
N GLN A 271 -18.65 1.41 -16.92
CA GLN A 271 -18.35 0.03 -17.32
C GLN A 271 -17.56 -0.05 -18.64
N GLU A 272 -17.84 0.82 -19.61
CA GLU A 272 -17.08 0.88 -20.86
C GLU A 272 -15.63 1.32 -20.64
N GLU A 273 -15.39 2.23 -19.69
CA GLU A 273 -14.07 2.74 -19.37
C GLU A 273 -13.25 1.79 -18.47
N ASP A 274 -13.90 0.97 -17.63
CA ASP A 274 -13.25 -0.10 -16.87
C ASP A 274 -14.03 -1.43 -16.97
N PRO A 275 -13.91 -2.15 -18.12
CA PRO A 275 -14.66 -3.39 -18.37
C PRO A 275 -14.28 -4.56 -17.46
N HIS A 276 -13.26 -4.39 -16.62
CA HIS A 276 -12.73 -5.43 -15.75
C HIS A 276 -12.98 -5.15 -14.26
N ASP A 277 -13.51 -3.97 -13.91
CA ASP A 277 -13.92 -3.69 -12.54
C ASP A 277 -15.21 -4.44 -12.20
N ARG A 278 -15.08 -5.51 -11.43
CA ARG A 278 -16.21 -6.36 -11.00
C ARG A 278 -17.15 -5.68 -9.98
N ARG A 279 -16.84 -4.45 -9.56
CA ARG A 279 -17.71 -3.65 -8.67
C ARG A 279 -18.77 -2.88 -9.46
N LEU A 280 -18.51 -2.61 -10.74
CA LEU A 280 -19.42 -2.05 -11.74
C LEU A 280 -20.10 -3.18 -12.51
#